data_AF-A0A352ITK3-F1
#
_entry.id   AF-A0A352ITK3-F1
#
_cell.length_a   1.000
_cell.length_b   1.000
_cell.length_c   1.000
_cell.angle_alpha   90.00
_cell.angle_beta   90.00
_cell.angle_gamma   90.00
#
_symmetry.space_group_name_H-M   'P 1'
#
loop_
_entity.id
_entity.type
_entity.pdbx_description
1 polymer ?
#
loop_
_entity_poly.entity_id
_entity_poly.type
_entity_poly.pdbx_seq_one_letter_code
_entity_poly.pdbx_strand_id
1 'polypeptide(L)' 'GLGGRFPRGYPVAEVSRISKEPGEPFVSIEATPKAQLNQSRLVLVVFPAENAAPIETDEGEDASAANVAEDASQGGQD' A
#
# COMPACT_ATOMS: atom_id res chain seq x y z
N GLY A 1 1.14 -7.41 -8.42
CA GLY A 1 0.62 -6.22 -9.12
C GLY A 1 -0.64 -6.58 -9.88
N LEU A 2 -1.56 -5.64 -10.10
CA LEU A 2 -2.95 -5.79 -10.61
C LEU A 2 -3.14 -6.57 -11.93
N GLY A 3 -2.08 -7.08 -12.56
CA GLY A 3 -2.13 -7.96 -13.73
C GLY A 3 -1.29 -9.24 -13.57
N GLY A 4 -1.04 -9.69 -12.34
CA GLY A 4 -0.33 -10.95 -12.04
C GLY A 4 1.17 -10.98 -12.39
N ARG A 5 1.72 -9.94 -13.02
CA ARG A 5 3.09 -9.92 -13.53
C ARG A 5 4.18 -9.70 -12.48
N PHE A 6 3.91 -8.86 -11.48
CA PHE A 6 4.91 -8.50 -10.47
C PHE A 6 4.52 -9.05 -9.09
N PRO A 7 5.47 -9.58 -8.31
CA PRO A 7 5.23 -10.00 -6.92
C PRO A 7 4.68 -8.84 -6.06
N ARG A 8 4.00 -9.18 -4.96
CA ARG A 8 3.64 -8.17 -3.94
C ARG A 8 4.91 -7.65 -3.25
N GLY A 9 4.90 -6.38 -2.87
CA GLY A 9 6.02 -5.73 -2.18
C GLY A 9 7.26 -5.45 -3.04
N TYR A 10 7.24 -5.77 -4.35
CA TYR A 10 8.38 -5.49 -5.21
C TYR A 10 8.60 -3.97 -5.36
N PRO A 11 9.79 -3.44 -5.03
CA PRO A 11 10.03 -1.99 -5.03
C PRO A 11 10.01 -1.45 -6.46
N VAL A 12 9.19 -0.42 -6.68
CA VAL A 12 9.03 0.22 -7.99
C VAL A 12 9.52 1.66 -7.98
N ALA A 13 8.92 2.50 -7.14
CA ALA A 13 9.19 3.92 -7.08
C ALA A 13 8.82 4.50 -5.71
N GLU A 14 9.29 5.71 -5.42
CA GLU A 14 8.81 6.56 -4.33
C GLU A 14 7.95 7.67 -4.90
N VAL A 15 6.80 7.95 -4.29
CA VAL A 15 5.90 9.02 -4.74
C VAL A 15 6.56 10.37 -4.48
N SER A 16 6.70 11.17 -5.54
CA SER A 16 7.29 12.52 -5.46
C SER A 16 6.23 13.62 -5.51
N ARG A 17 5.08 13.37 -6.15
CA ARG A 17 3.98 14.35 -6.22
C ARG A 17 2.63 13.67 -6.33
N ILE A 18 1.62 14.34 -5.79
CA ILE A 18 0.21 13.98 -5.89
C ILE A 18 -0.54 15.23 -6.36
N SER A 19 -1.26 15.15 -7.49
CA SER A 19 -2.13 16.23 -8.00
C SER A 19 -3.54 15.73 -8.20
N LYS A 20 -4.53 16.44 -7.64
CA LYS A 20 -5.94 16.10 -7.75
C LYS A 20 -6.70 17.30 -8.28
N GLU A 21 -7.05 17.24 -9.56
CA GLU A 21 -7.80 18.31 -10.20
C GLU A 21 -9.31 18.12 -9.99
N PRO A 22 -10.06 19.17 -9.59
CA PRO A 22 -11.51 19.10 -9.49
C PRO A 22 -12.15 18.72 -10.82
N GLY A 23 -12.99 17.69 -10.80
CA GLY A 23 -13.69 17.18 -11.98
C GLY A 23 -12.98 16.01 -12.67
N GLU A 24 -11.75 15.67 -12.30
CA GLU A 24 -11.11 14.45 -12.79
C GLU A 24 -11.52 13.22 -11.95
N PRO A 25 -11.78 12.06 -12.60
CA PRO A 25 -12.17 10.83 -11.90
C PRO A 25 -11.02 10.18 -11.12
N PHE A 26 -9.77 10.58 -11.39
CA PHE A 26 -8.56 9.99 -10.80
C PHE A 26 -7.56 11.06 -10.38
N VAL A 27 -6.57 10.65 -9.60
CA VAL A 27 -5.46 11.49 -9.13
C VAL A 27 -4.24 11.22 -9.99
N SER A 28 -3.50 12.26 -10.35
CA SER A 28 -2.22 12.13 -11.03
C SER A 28 -1.08 12.00 -10.02
N ILE A 29 -0.22 11.01 -10.22
CA ILE A 29 0.90 10.69 -9.34
C ILE A 29 2.20 10.77 -10.13
N GLU A 30 3.14 11.59 -9.66
CA GLU A 30 4.54 11.54 -10.09
C GLU A 30 5.32 10.68 -9.11
N ALA A 31 6.20 9.82 -9.63
CA ALA A 31 7.01 8.93 -8.81
C ALA A 31 8.45 8.87 -9.33
N THR A 32 9.40 8.85 -8.40
CA THR A 32 10.83 8.68 -8.67
C THR A 32 11.17 7.18 -8.63
N PRO A 33 11.69 6.59 -9.72
CA PRO A 33 12.03 5.17 -9.73
C PRO A 33 13.06 4.81 -8.66
N LYS A 34 12.87 3.68 -7.97
CA LYS A 34 13.88 3.16 -7.03
C LYS A 34 15.10 2.58 -7.74
N ALA A 35 14.95 2.15 -8.98
CA ALA A 35 16.02 1.56 -9.77
C ALA A 35 16.87 2.64 -10.45
N GLN A 36 18.20 2.56 -10.28
CA GLN A 36 19.16 3.37 -11.03
C GLN A 36 19.53 2.63 -12.33
N LEU A 37 18.64 2.70 -13.32
CA LEU A 37 18.74 1.98 -14.59
C LEU A 37 20.05 2.29 -15.35
N ASN A 38 20.55 3.53 -15.25
CA ASN A 38 21.74 3.97 -15.99
C ASN A 38 23.08 3.49 -15.40
N GLN A 39 23.06 2.77 -14.27
CA GLN A 39 24.26 2.28 -13.59
C GLN A 39 24.29 0.75 -13.42
N SER A 40 23.17 0.07 -13.70
CA SER A 40 22.98 -1.33 -13.31
C SER A 40 23.34 -2.28 -14.46
N ARG A 41 24.50 -2.93 -14.38
CA ARG A 41 24.91 -4.03 -15.29
C ARG A 41 24.17 -5.34 -15.04
N LEU A 42 23.53 -5.49 -13.87
CA LEU A 42 22.88 -6.73 -13.42
C LEU A 42 21.38 -6.52 -13.35
N VAL A 43 20.62 -7.49 -13.85
CA VAL A 43 19.17 -7.50 -13.87
C VAL A 43 18.64 -8.78 -13.23
N LEU A 44 17.53 -8.68 -12.50
CA LEU A 44 16.81 -9.84 -11.98
C LEU A 44 15.65 -10.15 -12.93
N VAL A 45 15.64 -11.35 -13.50
CA VAL A 45 14.53 -11.84 -14.32
C VAL A 45 13.52 -12.52 -13.42
N VAL A 46 12.30 -11.98 -13.36
CA VAL A 46 11.19 -12.53 -12.61
C VAL A 46 10.27 -13.28 -13.57
N PHE A 47 10.10 -14.58 -13.35
CA PHE A 47 9.15 -15.40 -14.10
C PHE A 47 7.80 -15.42 -13.36
N PRO A 48 6.67 -15.27 -14.07
CA PRO A 48 5.36 -15.43 -13.46
C PRO A 48 5.16 -16.88 -13.01
N ALA A 49 4.60 -17.08 -11.82
CA ALA A 49 4.19 -18.41 -11.38
C ALA A 49 3.05 -18.91 -12.27
N GLU A 50 3.14 -20.15 -12.79
CA GLU A 50 2.16 -20.75 -13.71
C GLU A 50 0.73 -20.78 -13.13
N ASN A 51 0.59 -20.63 -11.82
CA ASN A 51 -0.68 -20.48 -11.10
C ASN A 51 -0.52 -19.43 -9.99
N ALA A 52 -0.52 -18.14 -10.34
CA ALA A 52 -0.68 -17.09 -9.33
C ALA A 52 -2.09 -17.21 -8.73
N ALA A 53 -2.22 -17.98 -7.65
CA ALA A 53 -3.46 -18.12 -6.91
C ALA A 53 -4.00 -16.73 -6.51
N PRO A 54 -5.34 -16.52 -6.53
CA PRO A 54 -5.94 -15.29 -6.03
C PRO A 54 -5.44 -15.06 -4.62
N ILE A 55 -4.81 -13.91 -4.40
CA ILE A 55 -4.20 -13.60 -3.12
C ILE A 55 -5.33 -13.14 -2.21
N GLU A 56 -5.63 -13.93 -1.19
CA GLU A 56 -6.54 -13.57 -0.09
C GLU A 56 -6.04 -12.24 0.52
N THR A 57 -6.94 -11.26 0.56
CA THR A 57 -6.69 -9.96 1.18
C THR A 57 -6.66 -10.16 2.68
N ASP A 58 -5.47 -10.16 3.27
CA ASP A 58 -5.28 -9.89 4.68
C ASP A 58 -5.62 -8.42 4.92
N GLU A 59 -6.86 -8.14 5.33
CA GLU A 59 -7.28 -6.83 5.86
C GLU A 59 -6.68 -6.66 7.27
N GLY A 60 -5.35 -6.51 7.32
CA GLY A 60 -4.62 -6.22 8.54
C GLY A 60 -4.87 -4.79 8.98
N GLU A 61 -5.63 -4.67 10.06
CA GLU A 61 -5.79 -3.51 10.94
C GLU A 61 -4.47 -2.75 11.16
N ASP A 62 -4.48 -1.42 10.99
CA ASP A 62 -3.63 -0.56 11.82
C ASP A 62 -4.29 0.80 12.07
N ALA A 63 -4.04 1.28 13.27
CA ALA A 63 -4.86 2.13 14.10
C ALA A 63 -4.77 3.62 13.78
N SER A 64 -5.86 4.35 14.04
CA SER A 64 -5.75 5.73 14.52
C SER A 64 -6.96 6.17 15.35
N ALA A 65 -6.69 6.27 16.65
CA ALA A 65 -7.23 7.22 17.63
C ALA A 65 -8.68 7.07 18.15
N ALA A 66 -8.80 6.64 19.40
CA ALA A 66 -9.42 7.45 20.46
C ALA A 66 -9.22 6.80 21.84
N ASN A 67 -8.18 7.22 22.56
CA ASN A 67 -8.26 7.24 24.02
C ASN A 67 -9.33 8.25 24.40
N VAL A 68 -10.48 7.80 24.91
CA VAL A 68 -11.30 8.60 25.82
C VAL A 68 -11.37 7.80 27.11
N ALA A 69 -10.80 8.42 28.14
CA ALA A 69 -10.64 7.89 29.47
C ALA A 69 -11.94 7.32 30.04
N GLU A 70 -11.76 6.21 30.72
CA GLU A 70 -12.69 5.64 31.68
C GLU A 70 -13.04 6.63 32.80
N ASP A 71 -14.20 6.36 33.40
CA ASP A 71 -14.66 6.78 34.73
C ASP A 71 -15.68 7.94 34.80
N ALA A 72 -16.94 7.59 34.53
CA ALA A 72 -18.09 8.24 35.17
C ALA A 72 -19.20 7.20 35.42
N SER A 73 -19.14 6.61 36.62
CA SER A 73 -20.30 6.35 37.49
C SER A 73 -21.40 5.43 36.97
N GLN A 74 -21.37 4.15 37.38
CA GLN A 74 -22.55 3.40 37.86
C GLN A 74 -22.19 1.98 38.31
N GLY A 75 -22.47 1.67 39.58
CA GLY A 75 -22.42 0.31 40.11
C GLY A 75 -22.57 0.29 41.63
N GLY A 76 -23.81 0.17 42.12
CA GLY A 76 -24.11 0.02 43.55
C GLY A 76 -25.60 0.00 43.82
N GLN A 77 -26.30 -1.02 43.30
CA GLN A 77 -27.60 -1.45 43.80
C GLN A 77 -27.36 -2.70 44.64
N ASP A 78 -27.66 -2.59 45.94
CA ASP A 78 -28.14 -3.65 46.84
C ASP A 78 -29.22 -3.01 47.74
#